data_AF-A0A2V6D9V8-F1
#
_entry.id   AF-A0A2V6D9V8-F1
#
_cell.length_a   1.000
_cell.length_b   1.000
_cell.length_c   1.000
_cell.angle_alpha   90.00
_cell.angle_beta   90.00
_cell.angle_gamma   90.00
#
_symmetry.space_group_name_H-M   'P 1'
#
loop_
_entity.id
_entity.type
_entity.pdbx_description
1 polymer ?
#
loop_
_entity_poly.entity_id
_entity_poly.type
_entity_poly.pdbx_seq_one_letter_code
_entity_poly.pdbx_strand_id
1 'polypeptide(L)'
;MFSALLHHSIIPLLHYSITPSLCLVLSRWYAFVGLLVGYLLVMLANPIRLALRDGFRCLARYERIWLTFALLGFAYFVFQFVTFSSLPSPSEINFAEIISIPNWNWPPLSDVWRDAPLPTLEGVAGIFDNAATTYPLSAVAAILFLVNWRGLHRTLWRALSKLYRWWSIPIYLVLLVSTLAALLKPLVYWRLPSWNNQISTAHLLRISASIDALSFIFEYLAGVYIQVYLITVCLSWIKGLNFRESALSAFAVRRFSYVLEWAGIVVLVSMLVLRLPMLLAYFIHVPDVLDYLPLQRVFMSGFILAFCSVQISLVLHNETLRDAFRAHRQLIRRDFRRLSWFFLICALNFSLILVIDAIMRSAIADRTVVMMIWKSIFVFLRALVTGWLLASWVVLFRQCETGRIAQENWIRY
;
A
#
# COMPACT_ATOMS: atom_id res chain seq x y z
N MET A 1 76.71 -19.83 -5.86
CA MET A 1 76.63 -18.44 -6.33
C MET A 1 75.91 -18.37 -7.69
N PHE A 2 74.75 -18.94 -8.04
CA PHE A 2 73.67 -19.72 -7.41
C PHE A 2 73.17 -19.22 -6.06
N SER A 3 71.88 -18.83 -6.02
CA SER A 3 71.07 -18.46 -4.85
C SER A 3 71.01 -16.98 -4.43
N ALA A 4 70.57 -16.07 -5.32
CA ALA A 4 70.12 -14.73 -4.86
C ALA A 4 69.07 -14.02 -5.74
N LEU A 5 68.75 -14.48 -6.96
CA LEU A 5 67.91 -13.71 -7.91
C LEU A 5 66.57 -14.36 -8.29
N LEU A 6 66.17 -15.45 -7.63
CA LEU A 6 64.91 -16.16 -7.92
C LEU A 6 63.85 -16.07 -6.81
N HIS A 7 64.13 -15.37 -5.70
CA HIS A 7 63.22 -15.29 -4.55
C HIS A 7 62.46 -13.96 -4.38
N HIS A 8 62.64 -12.99 -5.28
CA HIS A 8 62.02 -11.66 -5.13
C HIS A 8 61.03 -11.24 -6.21
N SER A 9 60.65 -12.13 -7.12
CA SER A 9 59.73 -11.77 -8.22
C SER A 9 58.49 -12.64 -8.35
N ILE A 10 58.23 -13.57 -7.43
CA ILE A 10 57.08 -14.50 -7.53
C ILE A 10 56.10 -14.39 -6.33
N ILE A 11 56.42 -13.65 -5.27
CA ILE A 11 55.61 -13.68 -4.02
C ILE A 11 54.65 -12.49 -3.77
N PRO A 12 54.72 -11.28 -4.38
CA PRO A 12 53.69 -10.27 -4.14
C PRO A 12 52.53 -10.29 -5.16
N LEU A 13 52.49 -11.23 -6.12
CA LEU A 13 51.50 -11.23 -7.21
C LEU A 13 50.32 -12.19 -7.03
N LEU A 14 50.33 -13.03 -5.99
CA LEU A 14 49.25 -13.99 -5.69
C LEU A 14 48.38 -13.60 -4.48
N HIS A 15 48.62 -12.45 -3.84
CA HIS A 15 47.82 -11.96 -2.71
C HIS A 15 46.92 -10.77 -3.03
N TYR A 16 46.95 -10.25 -4.26
CA TYR A 16 46.24 -9.01 -4.61
C TYR A 16 45.13 -9.15 -5.65
N SER A 17 44.80 -10.36 -6.09
CA SER A 17 43.89 -10.58 -7.22
C SER A 17 42.64 -11.43 -6.91
N ILE A 18 42.47 -11.94 -5.68
CA ILE A 18 41.30 -12.78 -5.31
C ILE A 18 40.53 -12.25 -4.08
N THR A 19 41.05 -11.27 -3.33
CA THR A 19 40.52 -10.91 -2.00
C THR A 19 39.47 -9.79 -1.90
N PRO A 20 39.30 -8.83 -2.83
CA PRO A 20 38.23 -7.84 -2.66
C PRO A 20 36.85 -8.36 -3.10
N SER A 21 36.78 -9.19 -4.15
CA SER A 21 35.51 -9.73 -4.67
C SER A 21 34.94 -10.82 -3.78
N LEU A 22 35.76 -11.75 -3.29
CA LEU A 22 35.31 -12.84 -2.42
C LEU A 22 34.89 -12.33 -1.02
N CYS A 23 35.57 -11.30 -0.51
CA CYS A 23 35.24 -10.65 0.76
C CYS A 23 33.94 -9.82 0.66
N LEU A 24 33.69 -9.17 -0.47
CA LEU A 24 32.41 -8.50 -0.77
C LEU A 24 31.25 -9.50 -0.92
N VAL A 25 31.49 -10.65 -1.57
CA VAL A 25 30.47 -11.70 -1.72
C VAL A 25 30.17 -12.37 -0.36
N LEU A 26 31.19 -12.66 0.46
CA LEU A 26 30.98 -13.17 1.82
C LEU A 26 30.23 -12.16 2.70
N SER A 27 30.64 -10.87 2.70
CA SER A 27 29.99 -9.86 3.55
C SER A 27 28.52 -9.63 3.17
N ARG A 28 28.18 -9.71 1.88
CA ARG A 28 26.79 -9.68 1.39
C ARG A 28 25.98 -10.86 1.92
N TRP A 29 26.52 -12.08 1.87
CA TRP A 29 25.83 -13.27 2.39
C TRP A 29 25.60 -13.21 3.91
N TYR A 30 26.58 -12.74 4.69
CA TYR A 30 26.40 -12.56 6.13
C TYR A 30 25.34 -11.52 6.47
N ALA A 31 25.24 -10.43 5.70
CA ALA A 31 24.20 -9.43 5.89
C ALA A 31 22.80 -10.03 5.64
N PHE A 32 22.63 -10.82 4.57
CA PHE A 32 21.36 -11.51 4.28
C PHE A 32 21.00 -12.56 5.34
N VAL A 33 21.96 -13.38 5.76
CA VAL A 33 21.74 -14.38 6.80
C VAL A 33 21.40 -13.70 8.14
N GLY A 34 22.11 -12.64 8.51
CA GLY A 34 21.83 -11.85 9.70
C GLY A 34 20.42 -11.24 9.69
N LEU A 35 19.99 -10.68 8.55
CA LEU A 35 18.63 -10.16 8.36
C LEU A 35 17.57 -11.26 8.47
N LEU A 36 17.81 -12.44 7.86
CA LEU A 36 16.89 -13.57 7.92
C LEU A 36 16.77 -14.11 9.35
N VAL A 37 17.89 -14.30 10.04
CA VAL A 37 17.91 -14.73 11.45
C VAL A 37 17.22 -13.71 12.34
N GLY A 38 17.49 -12.41 12.15
CA GLY A 38 16.82 -11.33 12.88
C GLY A 38 15.30 -11.33 12.63
N TYR A 39 14.87 -11.48 11.39
CA TYR A 39 13.46 -11.61 11.02
C TYR A 39 12.80 -12.81 11.72
N LEU A 40 13.44 -13.98 11.67
CA LEU A 40 12.94 -15.20 12.32
C LEU A 40 12.84 -15.03 13.83
N LEU A 41 13.85 -14.42 14.47
CA LEU A 41 13.82 -14.13 15.91
C LEU A 41 12.65 -13.22 16.28
N VAL A 42 12.41 -12.15 15.52
CA VAL A 42 11.26 -11.26 15.74
C VAL A 42 9.93 -11.99 15.52
N MET A 43 9.83 -12.84 14.49
CA MET A 43 8.63 -13.61 14.18
C MET A 43 8.34 -14.71 15.23
N LEU A 44 9.36 -15.22 15.92
CA LEU A 44 9.21 -16.21 16.98
C LEU A 44 8.94 -15.59 18.35
N ALA A 45 9.61 -14.47 18.68
CA ALA A 45 9.55 -13.84 20.00
C ALA A 45 8.39 -12.85 20.18
N ASN A 46 7.66 -12.50 19.12
CA ASN A 46 6.63 -11.46 19.23
C ASN A 46 5.40 -11.91 20.06
N PRO A 47 4.84 -11.01 20.89
CA PRO A 47 3.68 -11.31 21.73
C PRO A 47 2.35 -11.36 20.96
N ILE A 48 2.35 -11.01 19.68
CA ILE A 48 1.15 -10.93 18.81
C ILE A 48 1.03 -12.12 17.85
N ARG A 49 1.82 -13.19 18.07
CA ARG A 49 1.89 -14.37 17.20
C ARG A 49 0.53 -15.03 17.00
N LEU A 50 -0.32 -15.02 18.03
CA LEU A 50 -1.68 -15.53 17.94
C LEU A 50 -2.52 -14.73 16.94
N ALA A 51 -2.50 -13.40 17.02
CA ALA A 51 -3.22 -12.54 16.08
C ALA A 51 -2.71 -12.71 14.64
N LEU A 52 -1.39 -12.85 14.45
CA LEU A 52 -0.79 -13.13 13.14
C LEU A 52 -1.22 -14.49 12.57
N ARG A 53 -1.21 -15.54 13.40
CA ARG A 53 -1.63 -16.89 13.01
C ARG A 53 -3.11 -16.93 12.67
N ASP A 54 -3.94 -16.28 13.46
CA ASP A 54 -5.38 -16.22 13.23
C ASP A 54 -5.73 -15.35 12.03
N GLY A 55 -4.98 -14.27 11.78
CA GLY A 55 -5.05 -13.51 10.53
C GLY A 55 -4.75 -14.39 9.31
N PHE A 56 -3.73 -15.25 9.39
CA PHE A 56 -3.41 -16.19 8.31
C PHE A 56 -4.51 -17.25 8.11
N ARG A 57 -5.09 -17.78 9.19
CA ARG A 57 -6.24 -18.70 9.12
C ARG A 57 -7.48 -18.03 8.52
N CYS A 58 -7.72 -16.76 8.83
CA CYS A 58 -8.78 -15.96 8.22
C CYS A 58 -8.54 -15.81 6.72
N LEU A 59 -7.31 -15.53 6.32
CA LEU A 59 -6.91 -15.41 4.91
C LEU A 59 -7.12 -16.72 4.14
N ALA A 60 -6.69 -17.85 4.73
CA ALA A 60 -6.84 -19.18 4.14
C ALA A 60 -8.31 -19.59 4.00
N ARG A 61 -9.19 -19.18 4.93
CA ARG A 61 -10.64 -19.45 4.84
C ARG A 61 -11.35 -18.51 3.87
N TYR A 62 -10.92 -17.25 3.79
CA TYR A 62 -11.54 -16.22 2.96
C TYR A 62 -10.52 -15.62 2.00
N GLU A 63 -10.18 -16.38 0.95
CA GLU A 63 -9.21 -16.00 -0.09
C GLU A 63 -9.52 -14.65 -0.73
N ARG A 64 -10.81 -14.26 -0.76
CA ARG A 64 -11.29 -12.95 -1.23
C ARG A 64 -10.52 -11.76 -0.63
N ILE A 65 -9.99 -11.88 0.59
CA ILE A 65 -9.28 -10.79 1.25
C ILE A 65 -8.02 -10.42 0.47
N TRP A 66 -7.15 -11.39 0.18
CA TRP A 66 -5.94 -11.11 -0.60
C TRP A 66 -6.24 -11.02 -2.10
N LEU A 67 -7.21 -11.78 -2.63
CA LEU A 67 -7.59 -11.70 -4.05
C LEU A 67 -8.10 -10.31 -4.44
N THR A 68 -8.79 -9.60 -3.54
CA THR A 68 -9.21 -8.21 -3.80
C THR A 68 -8.01 -7.30 -3.99
N PHE A 69 -6.98 -7.42 -3.13
CA PHE A 69 -5.74 -6.66 -3.29
C PHE A 69 -4.95 -7.07 -4.53
N ALA A 70 -4.94 -8.37 -4.85
CA ALA A 70 -4.29 -8.88 -6.05
C ALA A 70 -4.95 -8.35 -7.32
N LEU A 71 -6.29 -8.35 -7.38
CA LEU A 71 -7.05 -7.81 -8.50
C LEU A 71 -6.79 -6.32 -8.71
N LEU A 72 -6.85 -5.51 -7.64
CA LEU A 72 -6.57 -4.08 -7.70
C LEU A 72 -5.13 -3.80 -8.16
N GLY A 73 -4.15 -4.47 -7.53
CA GLY A 73 -2.74 -4.30 -7.88
C GLY A 73 -2.40 -4.80 -9.29
N PHE A 74 -3.03 -5.91 -9.72
CA PHE A 74 -2.80 -6.48 -11.04
C PHE A 74 -3.41 -5.63 -12.14
N ALA A 75 -4.61 -5.09 -11.93
CA ALA A 75 -5.21 -4.14 -12.86
C ALA A 75 -4.37 -2.86 -13.01
N TYR A 76 -3.82 -2.36 -11.91
CA TYR A 76 -2.88 -1.23 -11.94
C TYR A 76 -1.61 -1.57 -12.74
N PHE A 77 -1.02 -2.73 -12.49
CA PHE A 77 0.16 -3.21 -13.21
C PHE A 77 -0.12 -3.36 -14.72
N VAL A 78 -1.20 -4.04 -15.10
CA VAL A 78 -1.58 -4.23 -16.51
C VAL A 78 -1.76 -2.87 -17.17
N PHE A 79 -2.48 -1.94 -16.54
CA PHE A 79 -2.69 -0.62 -17.11
C PHE A 79 -1.36 0.14 -17.30
N GLN A 80 -0.52 0.21 -16.26
CA GLN A 80 0.79 0.85 -16.34
C GLN A 80 1.67 0.24 -17.45
N PHE A 81 1.63 -1.08 -17.59
CA PHE A 81 2.36 -1.77 -18.65
C PHE A 81 1.83 -1.33 -20.01
N VAL A 82 0.53 -1.43 -20.26
CA VAL A 82 0.00 -1.11 -21.59
C VAL A 82 0.13 0.38 -21.93
N THR A 83 0.09 1.30 -20.96
CA THR A 83 0.23 2.74 -21.23
C THR A 83 1.66 3.23 -21.40
N PHE A 84 2.62 2.69 -20.64
CA PHE A 84 3.97 3.26 -20.55
C PHE A 84 5.08 2.32 -21.02
N SER A 85 4.80 1.05 -21.29
CA SER A 85 5.78 0.17 -21.93
C SER A 85 5.57 0.14 -23.43
N SER A 86 6.67 0.32 -24.17
CA SER A 86 6.66 0.00 -25.60
C SER A 86 6.64 -1.52 -25.70
N LEU A 87 5.59 -2.08 -26.31
CA LEU A 87 5.53 -3.52 -26.59
C LEU A 87 6.73 -3.88 -27.49
N PRO A 88 7.64 -4.76 -27.04
CA PRO A 88 8.74 -5.20 -27.88
C PRO A 88 8.16 -5.91 -29.12
N SER A 89 8.78 -5.71 -30.27
CA SER A 89 8.40 -6.45 -31.47
C SER A 89 8.57 -7.95 -31.22
N PRO A 90 7.79 -8.85 -31.86
CA PRO A 90 7.93 -10.30 -31.63
C PRO A 90 9.35 -10.83 -31.87
N SER A 91 10.14 -10.13 -32.70
CA SER A 91 11.56 -10.39 -32.98
C SER A 91 12.53 -9.97 -31.86
N GLU A 92 12.12 -9.08 -30.96
CA GLU A 92 12.93 -8.60 -29.83
C GLU A 92 12.71 -9.43 -28.55
N ILE A 93 11.74 -10.36 -28.56
CA ILE A 93 11.43 -11.20 -27.41
C ILE A 93 12.47 -12.32 -27.32
N ASN A 94 13.50 -12.09 -26.49
CA ASN A 94 14.53 -13.09 -26.22
C ASN A 94 14.26 -13.83 -24.90
N PHE A 95 13.69 -15.04 -24.97
CA PHE A 95 13.43 -15.88 -23.79
C PHE A 95 14.70 -16.41 -23.12
N ALA A 96 15.86 -16.39 -23.79
CA ALA A 96 17.13 -16.82 -23.19
C ALA A 96 17.54 -15.91 -22.01
N GLU A 97 17.04 -14.67 -21.99
CA GLU A 97 17.28 -13.70 -20.91
C GLU A 97 16.74 -14.13 -19.55
N ILE A 98 15.72 -15.00 -19.54
CA ILE A 98 15.13 -15.56 -18.32
C ILE A 98 16.13 -16.48 -17.61
N ILE A 99 16.95 -17.19 -18.38
CA ILE A 99 17.85 -18.24 -17.89
C ILE A 99 19.25 -17.67 -17.59
N SER A 100 19.58 -16.49 -18.11
CA SER A 100 20.88 -15.83 -17.91
C SER A 100 21.01 -15.06 -16.59
N ILE A 101 20.56 -15.66 -15.47
CA ILE A 101 20.64 -15.09 -14.10
C ILE A 101 22.05 -14.61 -13.70
N PRO A 102 23.16 -15.29 -14.08
CA PRO A 102 24.51 -14.82 -13.76
C PRO A 102 24.88 -13.49 -14.42
N ASN A 103 24.20 -13.10 -15.50
CA ASN A 103 24.49 -11.90 -16.28
C ASN A 103 23.59 -10.71 -15.88
N TRP A 104 22.89 -10.81 -14.74
CA TRP A 104 22.04 -9.73 -14.24
C TRP A 104 22.85 -8.69 -13.47
N ASN A 105 22.41 -7.42 -13.54
CA ASN A 105 23.13 -6.28 -12.96
C ASN A 105 22.73 -6.06 -11.49
N TRP A 106 23.27 -6.88 -10.58
CA TRP A 106 22.91 -6.83 -9.16
C TRP A 106 23.38 -5.52 -8.48
N PRO A 107 22.46 -4.69 -7.97
CA PRO A 107 22.82 -3.43 -7.31
C PRO A 107 23.51 -3.70 -5.95
N PRO A 108 24.32 -2.75 -5.46
CA PRO A 108 24.78 -2.79 -4.08
C PRO A 108 23.59 -2.58 -3.11
N LEU A 109 23.61 -3.28 -1.98
CA LEU A 109 22.55 -3.20 -0.97
C LEU A 109 22.34 -1.78 -0.44
N SER A 110 23.42 -0.99 -0.31
CA SER A 110 23.38 0.39 0.20
C SER A 110 22.40 1.29 -0.55
N ASP A 111 22.27 1.09 -1.86
CA ASP A 111 21.45 1.94 -2.72
C ASP A 111 19.98 1.58 -2.54
N VAL A 112 19.68 0.28 -2.50
CA VAL A 112 18.33 -0.23 -2.24
C VAL A 112 17.83 0.14 -0.83
N TRP A 113 18.72 0.10 0.17
CA TRP A 113 18.35 0.41 1.56
C TRP A 113 17.93 1.87 1.77
N ARG A 114 18.39 2.81 0.92
CA ARG A 114 17.99 4.22 1.01
C ARG A 114 16.57 4.47 0.46
N ASP A 115 16.13 3.69 -0.50
CA ASP A 115 14.86 3.89 -1.20
C ASP A 115 13.69 3.12 -0.58
N ALA A 116 13.96 2.08 0.22
CA ALA A 116 12.96 1.22 0.84
C ALA A 116 12.13 1.83 2.00
N PRO A 117 12.64 2.75 2.85
CA PRO A 117 11.94 3.17 4.08
C PRO A 117 10.61 3.89 3.83
N LEU A 118 10.55 4.81 2.87
CA LEU A 118 9.33 5.58 2.60
C LEU A 118 8.20 4.70 2.04
N PRO A 119 8.42 3.88 0.99
CA PRO A 119 7.40 2.94 0.51
C PRO A 119 6.97 1.92 1.58
N THR A 120 7.88 1.55 2.49
CA THR A 120 7.53 0.69 3.63
C THR A 120 6.54 1.39 4.55
N LEU A 121 6.84 2.64 4.95
CA LEU A 121 5.99 3.42 5.83
C LEU A 121 4.58 3.59 5.22
N GLU A 122 4.50 3.84 3.92
CA GLU A 122 3.24 3.92 3.18
C GLU A 122 2.48 2.60 3.16
N GLY A 123 3.19 1.48 2.96
CA GLY A 123 2.59 0.14 3.03
C GLY A 123 1.97 -0.15 4.39
N VAL A 124 2.69 0.20 5.47
CA VAL A 124 2.19 0.05 6.84
C VAL A 124 1.00 0.97 7.10
N ALA A 125 1.07 2.23 6.69
CA ALA A 125 -0.04 3.19 6.82
C ALA A 125 -1.29 2.70 6.07
N GLY A 126 -1.10 2.16 4.86
CA GLY A 126 -2.18 1.63 4.03
C GLY A 126 -3.03 0.57 4.75
N ILE A 127 -2.43 -0.30 5.57
CA ILE A 127 -3.19 -1.32 6.34
C ILE A 127 -4.33 -0.71 7.17
N PHE A 128 -4.15 0.51 7.67
CA PHE A 128 -5.07 1.12 8.62
C PHE A 128 -6.17 1.97 7.96
N ASP A 129 -5.96 2.39 6.71
CA ASP A 129 -6.74 3.45 6.10
C ASP A 129 -7.18 3.11 4.67
N ASN A 130 -6.22 3.04 3.73
CA ASN A 130 -6.47 2.59 2.36
C ASN A 130 -5.31 1.71 1.85
N ALA A 131 -5.50 0.39 1.91
CA ALA A 131 -4.44 -0.59 1.69
C ALA A 131 -4.11 -0.85 0.21
N ALA A 132 -4.93 -0.36 -0.73
CA ALA A 132 -4.66 -0.53 -2.15
C ALA A 132 -5.10 0.67 -3.00
N THR A 133 -4.30 0.94 -4.02
CA THR A 133 -4.65 1.85 -5.11
C THR A 133 -5.84 1.28 -5.88
N THR A 134 -6.93 2.05 -5.96
CA THR A 134 -8.14 1.63 -6.67
C THR A 134 -8.08 1.91 -8.18
N TYR A 135 -7.24 2.83 -8.61
CA TYR A 135 -6.95 3.08 -10.01
C TYR A 135 -6.28 1.85 -10.67
N PRO A 136 -6.67 1.43 -11.88
CA PRO A 136 -7.68 2.01 -12.79
C PRO A 136 -9.10 1.49 -12.58
N LEU A 137 -9.29 0.47 -11.74
CA LEU A 137 -10.61 -0.13 -11.47
C LEU A 137 -11.59 0.85 -10.79
N SER A 138 -11.10 1.99 -10.32
CA SER A 138 -11.92 3.14 -9.91
C SER A 138 -12.86 3.60 -11.02
N ALA A 139 -12.53 3.46 -12.30
CA ALA A 139 -13.45 3.76 -13.39
C ALA A 139 -14.65 2.78 -13.42
N VAL A 140 -14.43 1.50 -13.16
CA VAL A 140 -15.51 0.50 -13.03
C VAL A 140 -16.35 0.81 -11.79
N ALA A 141 -15.70 1.14 -10.67
CA ALA A 141 -16.40 1.57 -9.46
C ALA A 141 -17.24 2.84 -9.69
N ALA A 142 -16.75 3.79 -10.50
CA ALA A 142 -17.47 4.99 -10.89
C ALA A 142 -18.74 4.66 -11.70
N ILE A 143 -18.64 3.75 -12.68
CA ILE A 143 -19.81 3.28 -13.44
C ILE A 143 -20.84 2.62 -12.50
N LEU A 144 -20.39 1.71 -11.64
CA LEU A 144 -21.27 1.02 -10.67
C LEU A 144 -21.93 2.01 -9.71
N PHE A 145 -21.21 3.05 -9.29
CA PHE A 145 -21.73 4.12 -8.46
C PHE A 145 -22.77 4.97 -9.22
N LEU A 146 -22.50 5.38 -10.45
CA LEU A 146 -23.44 6.18 -11.26
C LEU A 146 -24.73 5.42 -11.59
N VAL A 147 -24.63 4.11 -11.88
CA VAL A 147 -25.79 3.22 -12.12
C VAL A 147 -26.54 2.88 -10.82
N ASN A 148 -26.05 3.33 -9.65
CA ASN A 148 -26.63 3.03 -8.34
C ASN A 148 -26.69 1.52 -8.05
N TRP A 149 -25.63 0.80 -8.44
CA TRP A 149 -25.53 -0.65 -8.20
C TRP A 149 -25.73 -0.97 -6.71
N ARG A 150 -26.65 -1.89 -6.42
CA ARG A 150 -27.07 -2.28 -5.06
C ARG A 150 -27.51 -1.12 -4.15
N GLY A 151 -27.92 0.03 -4.72
CA GLY A 151 -28.34 1.18 -3.93
C GLY A 151 -27.19 1.97 -3.29
N LEU A 152 -25.94 1.75 -3.72
CA LEU A 152 -24.74 2.40 -3.16
C LEU A 152 -24.84 3.92 -3.21
N HIS A 153 -25.19 4.44 -4.38
CA HIS A 153 -25.34 5.87 -4.61
C HIS A 153 -26.38 6.48 -3.67
N ARG A 154 -27.58 5.90 -3.63
CA ARG A 154 -28.67 6.39 -2.80
C ARG A 154 -28.32 6.33 -1.31
N THR A 155 -27.57 5.31 -0.89
CA THR A 155 -27.16 5.16 0.50
C THR A 155 -26.09 6.18 0.89
N LEU A 156 -25.13 6.44 0.00
CA LEU A 156 -24.12 7.46 0.22
C LEU A 156 -24.73 8.86 0.26
N TRP A 157 -25.66 9.16 -0.65
CA TRP A 157 -26.40 10.42 -0.61
C TRP A 157 -27.15 10.62 0.71
N ARG A 158 -27.88 9.60 1.17
CA ARG A 158 -28.59 9.65 2.47
C ARG A 158 -27.63 9.82 3.66
N ALA A 159 -26.46 9.17 3.60
CA ALA A 159 -25.44 9.32 4.62
C ALA A 159 -24.89 10.75 4.66
N LEU A 160 -24.52 11.29 3.50
CA LEU A 160 -24.07 12.67 3.35
C LEU A 160 -25.12 13.67 3.83
N SER A 161 -26.39 13.49 3.44
CA SER A 161 -27.48 14.37 3.85
C SER A 161 -27.72 14.34 5.37
N LYS A 162 -27.56 13.17 6.00
CA LYS A 162 -27.68 13.02 7.46
C LYS A 162 -26.52 13.68 8.20
N LEU A 163 -25.30 13.52 7.71
CA LEU A 163 -24.08 14.03 8.36
C LEU A 163 -23.92 15.56 8.18
N TYR A 164 -24.11 16.05 6.96
CA TYR A 164 -23.74 17.42 6.59
C TYR A 164 -24.93 18.35 6.33
N ARG A 165 -26.18 17.83 6.36
CA ARG A 165 -27.41 18.61 6.12
C ARG A 165 -27.31 19.44 4.84
N TRP A 166 -27.34 20.78 4.93
CA TRP A 166 -27.24 21.68 3.79
C TRP A 166 -25.89 21.59 3.06
N TRP A 167 -24.80 21.32 3.79
CA TRP A 167 -23.48 21.11 3.19
C TRP A 167 -23.36 19.81 2.38
N SER A 168 -24.35 18.91 2.47
CA SER A 168 -24.34 17.68 1.68
C SER A 168 -24.41 17.93 0.17
N ILE A 169 -25.08 19.00 -0.27
CA ILE A 169 -25.23 19.34 -1.68
C ILE A 169 -23.88 19.66 -2.33
N PRO A 170 -23.09 20.66 -1.84
CA PRO A 170 -21.78 20.95 -2.43
C PRO A 170 -20.80 19.79 -2.27
N ILE A 171 -20.81 19.06 -1.15
CA ILE A 171 -19.94 17.89 -0.95
C ILE A 171 -20.26 16.80 -1.99
N TYR A 172 -21.54 16.55 -2.23
CA TYR A 172 -21.97 15.59 -3.22
C TYR A 172 -21.66 16.03 -4.66
N LEU A 173 -21.75 17.33 -4.96
CA LEU A 173 -21.31 17.86 -6.25
C LEU A 173 -19.81 17.58 -6.49
N VAL A 174 -18.97 17.85 -5.48
CA VAL A 174 -17.53 17.50 -5.52
C VAL A 174 -17.33 16.00 -5.72
N LEU A 175 -18.14 15.17 -5.06
CA LEU A 175 -18.11 13.72 -5.26
C LEU A 175 -18.49 13.31 -6.69
N LEU A 176 -19.50 13.95 -7.29
CA LEU A 176 -19.90 13.66 -8.67
C LEU A 176 -18.81 14.08 -9.67
N VAL A 177 -18.22 15.26 -9.49
CA VAL A 177 -17.10 15.72 -10.32
C VAL A 177 -15.91 14.78 -10.20
N SER A 178 -15.56 14.35 -8.98
CA SER A 178 -14.47 13.37 -8.77
C SER A 178 -14.79 12.00 -9.35
N THR A 179 -16.06 11.57 -9.33
CA THR A 179 -16.52 10.32 -9.98
C THR A 179 -16.31 10.41 -11.50
N LEU A 180 -16.70 11.52 -12.11
CA LEU A 180 -16.49 11.76 -13.55
C LEU A 180 -15.00 11.84 -13.89
N ALA A 181 -14.19 12.50 -13.06
CA ALA A 181 -12.74 12.54 -13.22
C ALA A 181 -12.11 11.14 -13.13
N ALA A 182 -12.55 10.29 -12.20
CA ALA A 182 -12.08 8.91 -12.09
C ALA A 182 -12.45 8.06 -13.32
N LEU A 183 -13.63 8.30 -13.93
CA LEU A 183 -14.02 7.66 -15.18
C LEU A 183 -13.14 8.10 -16.36
N LEU A 184 -12.80 9.40 -16.43
CA LEU A 184 -12.00 9.97 -17.51
C LEU A 184 -10.50 9.68 -17.38
N LYS A 185 -10.00 9.49 -16.16
CA LYS A 185 -8.56 9.34 -15.89
C LYS A 185 -7.86 8.24 -16.69
N PRO A 186 -8.37 6.99 -16.78
CA PRO A 186 -7.75 5.97 -17.63
C PRO A 186 -7.65 6.39 -19.09
N LEU A 187 -8.69 7.04 -19.64
CA LEU A 187 -8.70 7.52 -21.03
C LEU A 187 -7.65 8.61 -21.26
N VAL A 188 -7.55 9.57 -20.34
CA VAL A 188 -6.53 10.62 -20.43
C VAL A 188 -5.13 10.04 -20.34
N TYR A 189 -4.88 9.19 -19.33
CA TYR A 189 -3.55 8.60 -19.11
C TYR A 189 -3.12 7.68 -20.25
N TRP A 190 -4.07 6.96 -20.85
CA TRP A 190 -3.83 6.17 -22.05
C TRP A 190 -3.40 7.04 -23.24
N ARG A 191 -3.98 8.24 -23.38
CA ARG A 191 -3.69 9.15 -24.50
C ARG A 191 -2.46 10.03 -24.27
N LEU A 192 -2.00 10.19 -23.02
CA LEU A 192 -0.85 11.04 -22.67
C LEU A 192 0.40 10.81 -23.55
N PRO A 193 0.87 9.56 -23.81
CA PRO A 193 2.06 9.35 -24.63
C PRO A 193 1.92 9.89 -26.05
N SER A 194 0.72 9.77 -26.64
CA SER A 194 0.45 10.26 -27.99
C SER A 194 0.33 11.78 -28.07
N TRP A 195 -0.15 12.43 -27.01
CA TRP A 195 -0.23 13.89 -26.95
C TRP A 195 1.11 14.55 -26.64
N ASN A 196 2.09 13.80 -26.11
CA ASN A 196 3.43 14.32 -25.86
C ASN A 196 4.11 14.90 -27.11
N ASN A 197 3.73 14.43 -28.30
CA ASN A 197 4.26 14.92 -29.57
C ASN A 197 3.46 16.11 -30.16
N GLN A 198 2.33 16.49 -29.55
CA GLN A 198 1.37 17.45 -30.09
C GLN A 198 1.13 18.66 -29.17
N ILE A 199 1.27 18.47 -27.86
CA ILE A 199 0.94 19.45 -26.82
C ILE A 199 2.20 19.69 -25.99
N SER A 200 2.38 20.92 -25.51
CA SER A 200 3.51 21.24 -24.62
C SER A 200 3.47 20.38 -23.34
N THR A 201 4.63 19.90 -22.90
CA THR A 201 4.78 19.05 -21.71
C THR A 201 4.18 19.70 -20.46
N ALA A 202 4.34 21.02 -20.31
CA ALA A 202 3.75 21.77 -19.20
C ALA A 202 2.21 21.68 -19.18
N HIS A 203 1.56 21.75 -20.34
CA HIS A 203 0.11 21.64 -20.42
C HIS A 203 -0.36 20.21 -20.11
N LEU A 204 0.37 19.19 -20.56
CA LEU A 204 0.09 17.78 -20.23
C LEU A 204 0.23 17.49 -18.74
N LEU A 205 1.24 18.06 -18.08
CA LEU A 205 1.42 17.93 -16.63
C LEU A 205 0.28 18.60 -15.87
N ARG A 206 -0.20 19.77 -16.32
CA ARG A 206 -1.37 20.43 -15.72
C ARG A 206 -2.64 19.58 -15.85
N ILE A 207 -2.93 19.04 -17.03
CA ILE A 207 -4.10 18.18 -17.26
C ILE A 207 -4.02 16.93 -16.39
N SER A 208 -2.90 16.21 -16.45
CA SER A 208 -2.72 14.95 -15.71
C SER A 208 -2.79 15.15 -14.19
N ALA A 209 -2.16 16.21 -13.66
CA ALA A 209 -2.22 16.54 -12.24
C ALA A 209 -3.64 16.96 -11.80
N SER A 210 -4.36 17.73 -12.63
CA SER A 210 -5.73 18.17 -12.33
C SER A 210 -6.69 16.99 -12.25
N ILE A 211 -6.62 16.09 -13.22
CA ILE A 211 -7.48 14.89 -13.26
C ILE A 211 -7.10 13.93 -12.13
N ASP A 212 -5.80 13.77 -11.84
CA ASP A 212 -5.35 12.95 -10.71
C ASP A 212 -5.84 13.49 -9.36
N ALA A 213 -5.75 14.80 -9.13
CA ALA A 213 -6.25 15.45 -7.92
C ALA A 213 -7.78 15.35 -7.79
N LEU A 214 -8.53 15.56 -8.87
CA LEU A 214 -9.99 15.46 -8.86
C LEU A 214 -10.46 14.02 -8.64
N SER A 215 -9.90 13.06 -9.39
CA SER A 215 -10.25 11.63 -9.27
C SER A 215 -9.89 11.03 -7.91
N PHE A 216 -8.83 11.52 -7.27
CA PHE A 216 -8.32 11.01 -5.99
C PHE A 216 -9.41 10.93 -4.90
N ILE A 217 -10.31 11.92 -4.83
CA ILE A 217 -11.38 11.95 -3.83
C ILE A 217 -12.26 10.69 -3.96
N PHE A 218 -12.71 10.37 -5.18
CA PHE A 218 -13.54 9.20 -5.43
C PHE A 218 -12.73 7.90 -5.27
N GLU A 219 -11.50 7.86 -5.79
CA GLU A 219 -10.60 6.71 -5.70
C GLU A 219 -10.33 6.30 -4.25
N TYR A 220 -10.08 7.29 -3.40
CA TYR A 220 -9.84 7.10 -1.99
C TYR A 220 -11.10 6.59 -1.27
N LEU A 221 -12.27 7.21 -1.50
CA LEU A 221 -13.53 6.75 -0.92
C LEU A 221 -13.89 5.32 -1.34
N ALA A 222 -13.65 4.97 -2.61
CA ALA A 222 -13.81 3.60 -3.09
C ALA A 222 -12.86 2.63 -2.39
N GLY A 223 -11.61 3.03 -2.15
CA GLY A 223 -10.61 2.24 -1.43
C GLY A 223 -11.02 1.99 0.02
N VAL A 224 -11.43 3.05 0.74
CA VAL A 224 -11.96 2.95 2.10
C VAL A 224 -13.19 2.04 2.13
N TYR A 225 -14.12 2.16 1.18
CA TYR A 225 -15.29 1.28 1.11
C TYR A 225 -14.90 -0.20 0.95
N ILE A 226 -13.95 -0.51 0.06
CA ILE A 226 -13.41 -1.87 -0.13
C ILE A 226 -12.77 -2.35 1.18
N GLN A 227 -11.98 -1.52 1.84
CA GLN A 227 -11.33 -1.88 3.10
C GLN A 227 -12.34 -2.13 4.23
N VAL A 228 -13.38 -1.30 4.36
CA VAL A 228 -14.49 -1.54 5.29
C VAL A 228 -15.15 -2.89 4.99
N TYR A 229 -15.41 -3.20 3.72
CA TYR A 229 -15.92 -4.52 3.34
C TYR A 229 -14.99 -5.66 3.77
N LEU A 230 -13.68 -5.56 3.51
CA LEU A 230 -12.70 -6.58 3.91
C LEU A 230 -12.59 -6.74 5.42
N ILE A 231 -12.67 -5.64 6.19
CA ILE A 231 -12.74 -5.69 7.65
C ILE A 231 -14.00 -6.44 8.09
N THR A 232 -15.16 -6.19 7.46
CA THR A 232 -16.40 -6.91 7.80
C THR A 232 -16.34 -8.42 7.49
N VAL A 233 -15.62 -8.82 6.44
CA VAL A 233 -15.31 -10.24 6.14
C VAL A 233 -14.42 -10.85 7.23
N CYS A 234 -13.39 -10.14 7.68
CA CYS A 234 -12.55 -10.62 8.78
C CYS A 234 -13.36 -10.79 10.08
N LEU A 235 -14.29 -9.88 10.34
CA LEU A 235 -15.15 -9.94 11.53
C LEU A 235 -16.16 -11.08 11.49
N SER A 236 -16.69 -11.41 10.30
CA SER A 236 -17.54 -12.59 10.16
C SER A 236 -16.78 -13.87 10.48
N TRP A 237 -15.50 -13.94 10.08
CA TRP A 237 -14.62 -15.06 10.43
C TRP A 237 -14.44 -15.19 11.95
N ILE A 238 -14.07 -14.09 12.62
CA ILE A 238 -13.85 -14.08 14.08
C ILE A 238 -15.10 -14.53 14.84
N LYS A 239 -16.29 -14.17 14.34
CA LYS A 239 -17.57 -14.55 14.94
C LYS A 239 -18.08 -15.94 14.51
N GLY A 240 -17.39 -16.62 13.60
CA GLY A 240 -17.81 -17.93 13.08
C GLY A 240 -19.09 -17.90 12.24
N LEU A 241 -19.45 -16.76 11.66
CA LEU A 241 -20.72 -16.57 10.95
C LEU A 241 -20.56 -16.83 9.45
N ASN A 242 -21.48 -17.61 8.88
CA ASN A 242 -21.61 -17.78 7.43
C ASN A 242 -22.65 -16.81 6.88
N PHE A 243 -22.31 -16.05 5.84
CA PHE A 243 -23.19 -15.01 5.28
C PHE A 243 -23.28 -15.09 3.76
N ARG A 244 -24.41 -14.62 3.22
CA ARG A 244 -24.55 -14.28 1.80
C ARG A 244 -23.83 -12.98 1.49
N GLU A 245 -23.18 -12.90 0.34
CA GLU A 245 -22.36 -11.74 -0.06
C GLU A 245 -23.15 -10.43 -0.13
N SER A 246 -24.41 -10.51 -0.55
CA SER A 246 -25.32 -9.36 -0.58
C SER A 246 -25.52 -8.77 0.82
N ALA A 247 -25.67 -9.61 1.84
CA ALA A 247 -25.85 -9.17 3.22
C ALA A 247 -24.58 -8.52 3.80
N LEU A 248 -23.41 -9.10 3.54
CA LEU A 248 -22.11 -8.52 3.93
C LEU A 248 -21.88 -7.17 3.26
N SER A 249 -22.16 -7.08 1.94
CA SER A 249 -22.04 -5.81 1.23
C SER A 249 -22.99 -4.75 1.81
N ALA A 250 -24.27 -5.07 2.03
CA ALA A 250 -25.23 -4.14 2.62
C ALA A 250 -24.83 -3.69 4.04
N PHE A 251 -24.26 -4.60 4.84
CA PHE A 251 -23.71 -4.26 6.15
C PHE A 251 -22.50 -3.33 6.03
N ALA A 252 -21.57 -3.59 5.10
CA ALA A 252 -20.42 -2.75 4.84
C ALA A 252 -20.84 -1.33 4.39
N VAL A 253 -21.86 -1.19 3.52
CA VAL A 253 -22.40 0.13 3.14
C VAL A 253 -22.89 0.92 4.36
N ARG A 254 -23.63 0.26 5.27
CA ARG A 254 -24.10 0.92 6.51
C ARG A 254 -22.95 1.30 7.44
N ARG A 255 -21.87 0.53 7.48
CA ARG A 255 -20.69 0.87 8.29
C ARG A 255 -19.85 1.97 7.65
N PHE A 256 -19.77 1.99 6.32
CA PHE A 256 -19.08 3.03 5.58
C PHE A 256 -19.61 4.43 5.86
N SER A 257 -20.93 4.60 6.10
CA SER A 257 -21.48 5.92 6.45
C SER A 257 -20.91 6.50 7.76
N TYR A 258 -20.52 5.68 8.73
CA TYR A 258 -19.87 6.15 9.96
C TYR A 258 -18.39 6.47 9.75
N VAL A 259 -17.75 5.81 8.78
CA VAL A 259 -16.34 6.05 8.40
C VAL A 259 -16.19 7.28 7.52
N LEU A 260 -17.26 7.72 6.85
CA LEU A 260 -17.23 8.79 5.86
C LEU A 260 -16.67 10.12 6.39
N GLU A 261 -16.95 10.46 7.64
CA GLU A 261 -16.42 11.67 8.28
C GLU A 261 -14.89 11.59 8.43
N TRP A 262 -14.38 10.46 8.91
CA TRP A 262 -12.94 10.19 8.99
C TRP A 262 -12.28 10.21 7.60
N ALA A 263 -12.86 9.49 6.65
CA ALA A 263 -12.36 9.44 5.27
C ALA A 263 -12.32 10.85 4.65
N GLY A 264 -13.32 11.69 4.91
CA GLY A 264 -13.34 13.08 4.48
C GLY A 264 -12.19 13.91 5.06
N ILE A 265 -11.84 13.71 6.33
CA ILE A 265 -10.68 14.37 6.96
C ILE A 265 -9.39 13.92 6.29
N VAL A 266 -9.18 12.61 6.09
CA VAL A 266 -7.95 12.11 5.46
C VAL A 266 -7.83 12.60 4.02
N VAL A 267 -8.94 12.62 3.26
CA VAL A 267 -8.98 13.21 1.91
C VAL A 267 -8.61 14.68 1.95
N LEU A 268 -9.19 15.46 2.86
CA LEU A 268 -8.92 16.89 2.98
C LEU A 268 -7.44 17.15 3.29
N VAL A 269 -6.87 16.45 4.29
CA VAL A 269 -5.45 16.58 4.64
C VAL A 269 -4.56 16.14 3.48
N SER A 270 -4.90 15.04 2.80
CA SER A 270 -4.17 14.59 1.60
C SER A 270 -4.23 15.60 0.46
N MET A 271 -5.39 16.22 0.25
CA MET A 271 -5.57 17.26 -0.78
C MET A 271 -4.72 18.49 -0.45
N LEU A 272 -4.70 18.92 0.81
CA LEU A 272 -3.93 20.10 1.24
C LEU A 272 -2.41 19.86 1.25
N VAL A 273 -1.97 18.67 1.67
CA VAL A 273 -0.55 18.37 1.90
C VAL A 273 0.13 17.83 0.65
N LEU A 274 -0.55 17.04 -0.18
CA LEU A 274 0.07 16.39 -1.35
C LEU A 274 -0.42 16.98 -2.68
N ARG A 275 -1.74 17.07 -2.87
CA ARG A 275 -2.30 17.35 -4.20
C ARG A 275 -2.27 18.83 -4.55
N LEU A 276 -2.64 19.70 -3.62
CA LEU A 276 -2.66 21.15 -3.82
C LEU A 276 -1.25 21.69 -4.09
N PRO A 277 -0.18 21.33 -3.33
CA PRO A 277 1.17 21.75 -3.66
C PRO A 277 1.61 21.28 -5.05
N MET A 278 1.30 20.03 -5.42
CA MET A 278 1.62 19.50 -6.75
C MET A 278 0.89 20.28 -7.87
N LEU A 279 -0.38 20.65 -7.68
CA LEU A 279 -1.10 21.51 -8.62
C LEU A 279 -0.46 22.90 -8.70
N LEU A 280 -0.15 23.52 -7.56
CA LEU A 280 0.49 24.84 -7.51
C LEU A 280 1.85 24.85 -8.22
N ALA A 281 2.64 23.78 -8.07
CA ALA A 281 3.91 23.61 -8.76
C ALA A 281 3.73 23.66 -10.29
N TYR A 282 2.73 22.95 -10.84
CA TYR A 282 2.51 22.91 -12.29
C TYR A 282 1.76 24.12 -12.86
N PHE A 283 0.92 24.78 -12.06
CA PHE A 283 0.14 25.94 -12.51
C PHE A 283 0.86 27.28 -12.31
N ILE A 284 1.57 27.45 -11.18
CA ILE A 284 2.16 28.72 -10.75
C ILE A 284 3.71 28.68 -10.78
N HIS A 285 4.32 27.54 -11.14
CA HIS A 285 5.79 27.36 -11.17
C HIS A 285 6.47 27.76 -9.87
N VAL A 286 5.89 27.37 -8.73
CA VAL A 286 6.51 27.60 -7.43
C VAL A 286 7.77 26.72 -7.32
N PRO A 287 8.96 27.31 -7.10
CA PRO A 287 10.21 26.55 -7.02
C PRO A 287 10.19 25.59 -5.83
N ASP A 288 10.94 24.49 -5.95
CA ASP A 288 11.26 23.51 -4.89
C ASP A 288 10.08 22.74 -4.27
N VAL A 289 8.83 22.96 -4.70
CA VAL A 289 7.65 22.28 -4.12
C VAL A 289 7.71 20.76 -4.30
N LEU A 290 8.25 20.30 -5.43
CA LEU A 290 8.39 18.87 -5.73
C LEU A 290 9.46 18.20 -4.85
N ASP A 291 10.45 18.95 -4.35
CA ASP A 291 11.51 18.42 -3.49
C ASP A 291 11.00 18.07 -2.08
N TYR A 292 9.90 18.70 -1.66
CA TYR A 292 9.22 18.37 -0.39
C TYR A 292 8.25 17.18 -0.50
N LEU A 293 8.03 16.61 -1.68
CA LEU A 293 7.12 15.47 -1.86
C LEU A 293 7.43 14.28 -0.94
N PRO A 294 8.71 13.86 -0.75
CA PRO A 294 9.03 12.77 0.18
C PRO A 294 8.60 13.11 1.61
N LEU A 295 8.84 14.35 2.06
CA LEU A 295 8.47 14.80 3.41
C LEU A 295 6.95 14.85 3.59
N GLN A 296 6.21 15.30 2.58
CA GLN A 296 4.74 15.29 2.58
C GLN A 296 4.17 13.87 2.67
N ARG A 297 4.77 12.90 1.97
CA ARG A 297 4.39 11.48 2.03
C ARG A 297 4.69 10.85 3.39
N VAL A 298 5.84 11.20 3.99
CA VAL A 298 6.16 10.82 5.38
C VAL A 298 5.13 11.39 6.35
N PHE A 299 4.79 12.67 6.21
CA PHE A 299 3.78 13.32 7.05
C PHE A 299 2.42 12.60 6.95
N MET A 300 1.94 12.34 5.74
CA MET A 300 0.66 11.66 5.54
C MET A 300 0.65 10.23 6.11
N SER A 301 1.74 9.48 5.90
CA SER A 301 1.88 8.14 6.46
C SER A 301 1.92 8.20 8.00
N GLY A 302 2.68 9.14 8.56
CA GLY A 302 2.73 9.38 10.00
C GLY A 302 1.37 9.77 10.59
N PHE A 303 0.61 10.62 9.89
CA PHE A 303 -0.75 11.00 10.28
C PHE A 303 -1.69 9.78 10.35
N ILE A 304 -1.68 8.92 9.33
CA ILE A 304 -2.49 7.70 9.31
C ILE A 304 -2.07 6.74 10.43
N LEU A 305 -0.76 6.53 10.62
CA LEU A 305 -0.24 5.64 11.68
C LEU A 305 -0.60 6.15 13.08
N ALA A 306 -0.53 7.47 13.27
CA ALA A 306 -0.91 8.12 14.53
C ALA A 306 -2.37 7.87 14.89
N PHE A 307 -3.26 7.65 13.89
CA PHE A 307 -4.69 7.40 14.07
C PHE A 307 -5.12 6.00 13.58
N CYS A 308 -4.20 5.03 13.59
CA CYS A 308 -4.34 3.70 13.00
C CYS A 308 -5.61 2.91 13.38
N SER A 309 -6.23 3.21 14.53
CA SER A 309 -7.40 2.49 15.00
C SER A 309 -8.73 3.21 14.79
N VAL A 310 -8.72 4.48 14.35
CA VAL A 310 -9.95 5.28 14.21
C VAL A 310 -10.90 4.65 13.21
N GLN A 311 -10.40 4.25 12.03
CA GLN A 311 -11.22 3.62 10.99
C GLN A 311 -11.86 2.31 11.48
N ILE A 312 -11.08 1.38 12.03
CA ILE A 312 -11.63 0.11 12.52
C ILE A 312 -12.59 0.30 13.71
N SER A 313 -12.36 1.29 14.57
CA SER A 313 -13.29 1.65 15.64
C SER A 313 -14.64 2.13 15.12
N LEU A 314 -14.67 2.95 14.05
CA LEU A 314 -15.89 3.42 13.39
C LEU A 314 -16.63 2.30 12.67
N VAL A 315 -15.90 1.35 12.06
CA VAL A 315 -16.51 0.18 11.43
C VAL A 315 -17.23 -0.69 12.45
N LEU A 316 -16.72 -0.77 13.67
CA LEU A 316 -17.11 -1.76 14.66
C LEU A 316 -18.16 -1.29 15.68
N HIS A 317 -17.87 -0.22 16.41
CA HIS A 317 -18.62 0.12 17.63
C HIS A 317 -19.10 1.57 17.66
N ASN A 318 -18.35 2.49 17.08
CA ASN A 318 -18.63 3.91 17.26
C ASN A 318 -19.41 4.47 16.08
N GLU A 319 -20.51 5.15 16.39
CA GLU A 319 -21.29 5.88 15.41
C GLU A 319 -20.79 7.32 15.20
N THR A 320 -19.94 7.81 16.12
CA THR A 320 -19.40 9.17 16.07
C THR A 320 -17.87 9.17 16.03
N LEU A 321 -17.30 10.14 15.30
CA LEU A 321 -15.86 10.33 15.22
C LEU A 321 -15.23 10.66 16.58
N ARG A 322 -15.93 11.41 17.42
CA ARG A 322 -15.47 11.77 18.78
C ARG A 322 -15.26 10.53 19.65
N ASP A 323 -16.19 9.58 19.60
CA ASP A 323 -16.07 8.33 20.37
C ASP A 323 -14.96 7.44 19.80
N ALA A 324 -14.75 7.45 18.48
CA ALA A 324 -13.62 6.77 17.84
C ALA A 324 -12.26 7.33 18.29
N PHE A 325 -12.08 8.65 18.37
CA PHE A 325 -10.85 9.24 18.92
C PHE A 325 -10.65 8.91 20.41
N ARG A 326 -11.73 8.91 21.20
CA ARG A 326 -11.65 8.52 22.61
C ARG A 326 -11.21 7.05 22.76
N ALA A 327 -11.83 6.16 21.99
CA ALA A 327 -11.47 4.74 21.96
C ALA A 327 -10.03 4.52 21.50
N HIS A 328 -9.59 5.26 20.48
CA HIS A 328 -8.23 5.22 19.98
C HIS A 328 -7.20 5.65 21.05
N ARG A 329 -7.45 6.77 21.75
CA ARG A 329 -6.60 7.23 22.85
C ARG A 329 -6.50 6.20 23.98
N GLN A 330 -7.62 5.56 24.32
CA GLN A 330 -7.65 4.51 25.34
C GLN A 330 -6.88 3.27 24.90
N LEU A 331 -7.04 2.84 23.64
CA LEU A 331 -6.32 1.71 23.06
C LEU A 331 -4.80 1.94 23.10
N ILE A 332 -4.34 3.11 22.66
CA ILE A 332 -2.91 3.46 22.72
C ILE A 332 -2.41 3.36 24.16
N ARG A 333 -3.10 3.99 25.13
CA ARG A 333 -2.63 4.01 26.52
C ARG A 333 -2.47 2.63 27.15
N ARG A 334 -3.38 1.70 26.83
CA ARG A 334 -3.40 0.38 27.47
C ARG A 334 -2.58 -0.67 26.72
N ASP A 335 -2.70 -0.68 25.40
CA ASP A 335 -2.15 -1.74 24.55
C ASP A 335 -0.98 -1.26 23.67
N PHE A 336 -0.35 -0.12 24.01
CA PHE A 336 0.78 0.47 23.25
C PHE A 336 1.81 -0.57 22.84
N ARG A 337 2.25 -1.41 23.79
CA ARG A 337 3.26 -2.45 23.52
C ARG A 337 2.84 -3.40 22.40
N ARG A 338 1.58 -3.87 22.40
CA ARG A 338 1.07 -4.78 21.36
C ARG A 338 0.96 -4.09 20.02
N LEU A 339 0.52 -2.83 20.01
CA LEU A 339 0.47 -2.00 18.79
C LEU A 339 1.87 -1.76 18.22
N SER A 340 2.85 -1.41 19.04
CA SER A 340 4.24 -1.18 18.61
C SER A 340 4.87 -2.44 18.01
N TRP A 341 4.61 -3.62 18.60
CA TRP A 341 5.02 -4.89 17.99
C TRP A 341 4.33 -5.15 16.66
N PHE A 342 3.04 -4.82 16.53
CA PHE A 342 2.32 -4.94 15.26
C PHE A 342 2.90 -4.03 14.18
N PHE A 343 3.15 -2.76 14.50
CA PHE A 343 3.81 -1.83 13.59
C PHE A 343 5.19 -2.32 13.15
N LEU A 344 6.01 -2.81 14.09
CA LEU A 344 7.32 -3.36 13.79
C LEU A 344 7.22 -4.54 12.81
N ILE A 345 6.28 -5.47 13.03
CA ILE A 345 6.10 -6.63 12.15
C ILE A 345 5.60 -6.20 10.78
N CYS A 346 4.66 -5.26 10.70
CA CYS A 346 4.22 -4.71 9.42
C CYS A 346 5.39 -4.05 8.67
N ALA A 347 6.18 -3.22 9.36
CA ALA A 347 7.33 -2.56 8.78
C ALA A 347 8.37 -3.57 8.29
N LEU A 348 8.70 -4.59 9.08
CA LEU A 348 9.64 -5.64 8.68
C LEU A 348 9.16 -6.42 7.44
N ASN A 349 7.88 -6.81 7.38
CA ASN A 349 7.35 -7.54 6.24
C ASN A 349 7.31 -6.68 4.97
N PHE A 350 6.86 -5.42 5.06
CA PHE A 350 6.88 -4.52 3.90
C PHE A 350 8.31 -4.19 3.46
N SER A 351 9.21 -3.86 4.39
CA SER A 351 10.63 -3.63 4.07
C SER A 351 11.23 -4.82 3.34
N LEU A 352 11.00 -6.04 3.83
CA LEU A 352 11.56 -7.24 3.23
C LEU A 352 11.11 -7.41 1.78
N ILE A 353 9.80 -7.37 1.53
CA ILE A 353 9.29 -7.56 0.16
C ILE A 353 9.71 -6.42 -0.76
N LEU A 354 9.76 -5.17 -0.27
CA LEU A 354 10.13 -4.00 -1.06
C LEU A 354 11.63 -3.96 -1.40
N VAL A 355 12.49 -4.38 -0.46
CA VAL A 355 13.93 -4.54 -0.70
C VAL A 355 14.17 -5.63 -1.74
N ILE A 356 13.50 -6.79 -1.61
CA ILE A 356 13.59 -7.87 -2.61
C ILE A 356 13.15 -7.36 -4.00
N ASP A 357 12.03 -6.64 -4.06
CA ASP A 357 11.54 -6.06 -5.31
C ASP A 357 12.48 -5.02 -5.91
N ALA A 358 13.05 -4.13 -5.11
CA ALA A 358 14.01 -3.14 -5.58
C ALA A 358 15.32 -3.79 -6.10
N ILE A 359 15.82 -4.82 -5.41
CA ILE A 359 16.98 -5.61 -5.86
C ILE A 359 16.68 -6.25 -7.22
N MET A 360 15.54 -6.94 -7.32
CA MET A 360 15.16 -7.65 -8.54
C MET A 360 14.91 -6.70 -9.70
N ARG A 361 14.19 -5.59 -9.49
CA ARG A 361 13.93 -4.57 -10.51
C ARG A 361 15.23 -3.94 -11.03
N SER A 362 16.20 -3.72 -10.16
CA SER A 362 17.50 -3.19 -10.57
C SER A 362 18.32 -4.23 -11.33
N ALA A 363 18.26 -5.50 -10.92
CA ALA A 363 18.97 -6.61 -11.56
C ALA A 363 18.51 -6.88 -12.99
N ILE A 364 17.21 -6.69 -13.27
CA ILE A 364 16.57 -7.01 -14.55
C ILE A 364 16.08 -5.77 -15.31
N ALA A 365 16.60 -4.58 -15.00
CA ALA A 365 16.11 -3.30 -15.52
C ALA A 365 15.99 -3.25 -17.05
N ASP A 366 16.95 -3.85 -17.76
CA ASP A 366 17.03 -3.85 -19.22
C ASP A 366 16.23 -4.99 -19.89
N ARG A 367 15.54 -5.83 -19.10
CA ARG A 367 14.91 -7.08 -19.54
C ARG A 367 13.39 -7.00 -19.41
N THR A 368 12.70 -6.49 -20.42
CA THR A 368 11.25 -6.19 -20.38
C THR A 368 10.39 -7.40 -19.99
N VAL A 369 10.64 -8.59 -20.56
CA VAL A 369 9.85 -9.81 -20.30
C VAL A 369 10.04 -10.30 -18.87
N VAL A 370 11.30 -10.36 -18.40
CA VAL A 370 11.63 -10.79 -17.03
C VAL A 370 11.06 -9.81 -16.01
N MET A 371 11.14 -8.51 -16.29
CA MET A 371 10.53 -7.44 -15.48
C MET A 371 9.00 -7.60 -15.39
N MET A 372 8.34 -7.99 -16.48
CA MET A 372 6.89 -8.21 -16.53
C MET A 372 6.47 -9.40 -15.65
N ILE A 373 7.20 -10.51 -15.76
CA ILE A 373 6.98 -11.71 -14.93
C ILE A 373 7.20 -11.37 -13.45
N TRP A 374 8.33 -10.70 -13.14
CA TRP A 374 8.66 -10.32 -11.77
C TRP A 374 7.60 -9.40 -11.15
N LYS A 375 7.21 -8.32 -11.85
CA LYS A 375 6.17 -7.40 -11.38
C LYS A 375 4.83 -8.12 -11.14
N SER A 376 4.48 -9.08 -11.99
CA SER A 376 3.27 -9.90 -11.79
C SER A 376 3.36 -10.71 -10.50
N ILE A 377 4.46 -11.45 -10.28
CA ILE A 377 4.69 -12.21 -9.05
C ILE A 377 4.67 -11.30 -7.81
N PHE A 378 5.34 -10.14 -7.90
CA PHE A 378 5.43 -9.20 -6.80
C PHE A 378 4.06 -8.60 -6.41
N VAL A 379 3.18 -8.34 -7.38
CA VAL A 379 1.81 -7.89 -7.11
C VAL A 379 1.06 -8.91 -6.25
N PHE A 380 1.14 -10.21 -6.57
CA PHE A 380 0.48 -11.26 -5.78
C PHE A 380 1.12 -11.41 -4.40
N LEU A 381 2.45 -11.36 -4.30
CA LEU A 381 3.16 -11.41 -3.02
C LEU A 381 2.73 -10.25 -2.11
N ARG A 382 2.74 -9.02 -2.63
CA ARG A 382 2.31 -7.83 -1.90
C ARG A 382 0.85 -7.93 -1.47
N ALA A 383 -0.04 -8.39 -2.35
CA ALA A 383 -1.45 -8.59 -2.03
C ALA A 383 -1.67 -9.60 -0.89
N LEU A 384 -0.92 -10.71 -0.89
CA LEU A 384 -0.96 -11.72 0.16
C LEU A 384 -0.48 -11.15 1.50
N VAL A 385 0.65 -10.45 1.51
CA VAL A 385 1.18 -9.81 2.73
C VAL A 385 0.22 -8.75 3.27
N THR A 386 -0.29 -7.86 2.41
CA THR A 386 -1.27 -6.84 2.80
C THR A 386 -2.55 -7.45 3.34
N GLY A 387 -3.09 -8.47 2.67
CA GLY A 387 -4.30 -9.18 3.11
C GLY A 387 -4.13 -9.89 4.46
N TRP A 388 -2.98 -10.55 4.65
CA TRP A 388 -2.63 -11.19 5.91
C TRP A 388 -2.50 -10.19 7.06
N LEU A 389 -1.79 -9.09 6.85
CA LEU A 389 -1.58 -8.08 7.87
C LEU A 389 -2.87 -7.33 8.20
N LEU A 390 -3.74 -7.04 7.22
CA LEU A 390 -5.07 -6.49 7.47
C LEU A 390 -5.91 -7.44 8.33
N ALA A 391 -5.98 -8.72 7.99
CA ALA A 391 -6.73 -9.70 8.78
C ALA A 391 -6.17 -9.81 10.21
N SER A 392 -4.85 -9.83 10.34
CA SER A 392 -4.15 -9.86 11.63
C SER A 392 -4.44 -8.62 12.47
N TRP A 393 -4.53 -7.44 11.83
CA TRP A 393 -4.91 -6.19 12.48
C TRP A 393 -6.32 -6.28 13.07
N VAL A 394 -7.28 -6.78 12.29
CA VAL A 394 -8.67 -6.93 12.75
C VAL A 394 -8.76 -7.87 13.95
N VAL A 395 -8.03 -9.00 13.92
CA VAL A 395 -7.97 -9.95 15.04
C VAL A 395 -7.32 -9.30 16.26
N LEU A 396 -6.17 -8.64 16.10
CA LEU A 396 -5.47 -7.98 17.20
C LEU A 396 -6.34 -6.91 17.87
N PHE A 397 -6.98 -6.06 17.07
CA PHE A 397 -7.89 -5.02 17.56
C PHE A 397 -9.01 -5.63 18.41
N ARG A 398 -9.60 -6.75 17.95
CA ARG A 398 -10.66 -7.43 18.69
C ARG A 398 -10.16 -8.07 19.99
N GLN A 399 -8.96 -8.65 20.01
CA GLN A 399 -8.35 -9.21 21.22
C GLN A 399 -8.11 -8.14 22.29
N CYS A 400 -7.60 -6.97 21.88
CA CYS A 400 -7.46 -5.82 22.79
C CYS A 400 -8.83 -5.45 23.37
N GLU A 401 -9.87 -5.40 22.55
CA GLU A 401 -11.21 -5.05 23.01
C GLU A 401 -11.81 -6.05 24.00
N THR A 402 -11.70 -7.36 23.78
CA THR A 402 -12.24 -8.37 24.72
C THR A 402 -11.58 -8.26 26.10
N GLY A 403 -10.27 -7.95 26.14
CA GLY A 403 -9.58 -7.66 27.41
C GLY A 403 -10.16 -6.45 28.14
N ARG A 404 -10.76 -5.48 27.43
CA ARG A 404 -11.45 -4.32 28.02
C ARG A 404 -12.74 -4.72 28.72
N ILE A 405 -13.58 -5.48 28.04
CA ILE A 405 -14.89 -5.88 28.57
C ILE A 405 -14.71 -6.77 29.81
N ALA A 406 -13.71 -7.66 29.81
CA ALA A 406 -13.40 -8.50 30.96
C ALA A 406 -12.89 -7.68 32.17
N GLN A 407 -12.04 -6.67 31.95
CA GLN A 407 -11.58 -5.77 33.03
C GLN A 407 -12.69 -4.87 33.58
N GLU A 408 -13.54 -4.30 32.73
CA GLU A 408 -14.66 -3.45 33.15
C GLU A 408 -15.70 -4.23 33.97
N ASN A 409 -15.93 -5.50 33.63
CA ASN A 409 -16.80 -6.38 34.41
C ASN A 409 -16.20 -6.74 35.76
N TRP A 410 -14.87 -6.92 35.85
CA TRP A 410 -14.19 -7.23 37.12
C TRP A 410 -14.22 -6.07 38.13
N ILE A 411 -14.25 -4.80 37.67
CA ILE A 411 -14.32 -3.61 38.54
C ILE A 411 -15.74 -3.41 39.12
N ARG A 412 -16.76 -4.12 38.61
CA ARG A 412 -18.15 -4.02 39.07
C ARG A 412 -18.58 -5.11 40.07
N TYR A 413 -17.71 -6.06 40.37
CA TYR A 413 -17.88 -7.04 41.45
C TYR A 413 -16.90 -6.72 42.57
#